data_AF-A0A949LJK4-F1
#
_entry.id   AF-A0A949LJK4-F1
#
_cell.length_a   1.000
_cell.length_b   1.000
_cell.length_c   1.000
_cell.angle_alpha   90.00
_cell.angle_beta   90.00
_cell.angle_gamma   90.00
#
_symmetry.space_group_name_H-M   'P 1'
#
loop_
_entity.id
_entity.type
_entity.pdbx_description
1 polymer ?
#
loop_
_entity_poly.entity_id
_entity_poly.type
_entity_poly.pdbx_seq_one_letter_code
_entity_poly.pdbx_strand_id
1 'polypeptide(L)'
;MNRLPLHIFYIYFSPYTAHAIDLDGIRYPTVEHAYQCLRYSDPKIRAEISAAKSPVEAWEISTRHKDESDPSFRPNKREMMKKLMRMKMEQHAEVRKALLDSGDKEIVKHIDTYPPGDGFWDDGKNGEGENQMGKIWMELREELKKDSRPNM
;
A
#
# COMPACT_ATOMS: atom_id res chain seq x y z
N MET A 1 18.79 -11.39 9.95
CA MET A 1 17.76 -10.35 10.25
C MET A 1 16.46 -11.05 10.60
N ASN A 2 15.76 -10.62 11.65
CA ASN A 2 14.46 -11.17 12.06
C ASN A 2 13.34 -10.54 11.20
N ARG A 3 13.21 -11.00 9.95
CA ARG A 3 12.21 -10.50 9.00
C ARG A 3 10.88 -11.23 9.17
N LEU A 4 9.79 -10.50 8.94
CA LEU A 4 8.47 -11.09 8.82
C LEU A 4 8.44 -12.09 7.65
N PRO A 5 7.82 -13.28 7.79
CA PRO A 5 7.67 -14.20 6.67
C PRO A 5 6.96 -13.55 5.49
N LEU A 6 7.53 -13.69 4.29
CA LEU A 6 7.08 -12.99 3.09
C LEU A 6 5.62 -13.31 2.71
N HIS A 7 5.17 -14.54 2.95
CA HIS A 7 3.77 -14.90 2.70
C HIS A 7 2.79 -14.09 3.57
N ILE A 8 3.15 -13.71 4.80
CA ILE A 8 2.31 -12.85 5.65
C ILE A 8 2.20 -11.45 5.03
N PHE A 9 3.30 -10.93 4.47
CA PHE A 9 3.27 -9.68 3.73
C PHE A 9 2.31 -9.76 2.54
N TYR A 10 2.39 -10.83 1.75
CA TYR A 10 1.52 -11.02 0.58
C TYR A 10 0.06 -11.30 0.91
N ILE A 11 -0.26 -11.74 2.12
CA ILE A 11 -1.65 -11.90 2.56
C ILE A 11 -2.21 -10.57 3.07
N TYR A 12 -1.50 -9.88 3.97
CA TYR A 12 -2.07 -8.76 4.72
C TYR A 12 -1.56 -7.39 4.28
N PHE A 13 -0.32 -7.27 3.85
CA PHE A 13 0.38 -5.97 3.75
C PHE A 13 0.59 -5.47 2.31
N SER A 14 0.48 -6.36 1.32
CA SER A 14 0.52 -5.98 -0.08
C SER A 14 -0.66 -5.06 -0.44
N PRO A 15 -0.45 -3.99 -1.24
CA PRO A 15 -1.54 -3.17 -1.75
C PRO A 15 -2.44 -3.91 -2.76
N TYR A 16 -2.00 -5.10 -3.22
CA TYR A 16 -2.70 -5.91 -4.22
C TYR A 16 -3.69 -6.89 -3.60
N THR A 17 -3.72 -7.03 -2.28
CA THR A 17 -4.65 -7.97 -1.65
C THR A 17 -6.07 -7.42 -1.62
N ALA A 18 -7.05 -8.31 -1.68
CA ALA A 18 -8.48 -8.02 -1.77
C ALA A 18 -9.09 -7.50 -0.45
N HIS A 19 -8.44 -6.49 0.16
CA HIS A 19 -8.95 -5.74 1.29
C HIS A 19 -9.47 -4.42 0.75
N ALA A 20 -10.76 -4.41 0.40
CA ALA A 20 -11.40 -3.23 -0.16
C ALA A 20 -11.41 -2.07 0.83
N ILE A 21 -11.17 -0.86 0.37
CA ILE A 21 -11.19 0.34 1.22
C ILE A 21 -12.25 1.34 0.75
N ASP A 22 -12.97 1.92 1.68
CA ASP A 22 -13.90 3.02 1.44
C ASP A 22 -13.18 4.36 1.66
N LEU A 23 -13.04 5.15 0.60
CA LEU A 23 -12.40 6.48 0.60
C LEU A 23 -13.33 7.51 -0.04
N ASP A 24 -13.70 8.53 0.74
CA ASP A 24 -14.54 9.66 0.30
C ASP A 24 -15.85 9.20 -0.37
N GLY A 25 -16.46 8.13 0.16
CA GLY A 25 -17.69 7.54 -0.37
C GLY A 25 -17.52 6.61 -1.57
N ILE A 26 -16.28 6.38 -2.03
CA ILE A 26 -15.95 5.47 -3.12
C ILE A 26 -15.28 4.21 -2.54
N ARG A 27 -15.81 3.04 -2.90
CA ARG A 27 -15.23 1.75 -2.52
C ARG A 27 -14.24 1.28 -3.58
N TYR A 28 -12.98 1.11 -3.20
CA TYR A 28 -11.93 0.56 -4.05
C TYR A 28 -11.66 -0.90 -3.71
N PRO A 29 -11.56 -1.82 -4.69
CA PRO A 29 -11.33 -3.24 -4.43
C PRO A 29 -10.02 -3.55 -3.69
N THR A 30 -8.98 -2.72 -3.92
CA THR A 30 -7.68 -2.82 -3.24
C THR A 30 -7.09 -1.44 -3.01
N VAL A 31 -6.07 -1.35 -2.15
CA VAL A 31 -5.26 -0.13 -1.98
C VAL A 31 -4.63 0.30 -3.29
N GLU A 32 -4.22 -0.63 -4.14
CA GLU A 32 -3.64 -0.31 -5.46
C GLU A 32 -4.62 0.44 -6.35
N HIS A 33 -5.90 0.02 -6.42
CA HIS A 33 -6.91 0.73 -7.20
C HIS A 33 -7.06 2.18 -6.73
N ALA A 34 -7.17 2.39 -5.41
CA ALA A 34 -7.27 3.72 -4.84
C ALA A 34 -6.02 4.56 -5.14
N TYR A 35 -4.83 4.00 -4.91
CA TYR A 35 -3.56 4.68 -5.14
C TYR A 35 -3.40 5.12 -6.60
N GLN A 36 -3.69 4.22 -7.55
CA GLN A 36 -3.61 4.53 -8.98
C GLN A 36 -4.66 5.54 -9.40
N CYS A 37 -5.88 5.49 -8.86
CA CYS A 37 -6.91 6.50 -9.15
C CYS A 37 -6.52 7.89 -8.67
N LEU A 38 -5.94 8.01 -7.47
CA LEU A 38 -5.61 9.29 -6.85
C LEU A 38 -4.46 10.03 -7.53
N ARG A 39 -3.79 9.39 -8.51
CA ARG A 39 -2.79 10.02 -9.37
C ARG A 39 -3.39 10.99 -10.39
N TYR A 40 -4.69 10.96 -10.60
CA TYR A 40 -5.37 11.65 -11.70
C TYR A 40 -6.49 12.54 -11.20
N SER A 41 -6.62 13.69 -11.85
CA SER A 41 -7.75 14.61 -11.66
C SER A 41 -8.85 14.39 -12.70
N ASP A 42 -8.53 13.78 -13.86
CA ASP A 42 -9.52 13.45 -14.90
C ASP A 42 -10.47 12.33 -14.42
N PRO A 43 -11.78 12.59 -14.31
CA PRO A 43 -12.75 11.60 -13.86
C PRO A 43 -12.86 10.38 -14.79
N LYS A 44 -12.54 10.50 -16.08
CA LYS A 44 -12.58 9.37 -17.03
C LYS A 44 -11.46 8.38 -16.74
N ILE A 45 -10.24 8.86 -16.53
CA ILE A 45 -9.09 8.02 -16.17
C ILE A 45 -9.35 7.34 -14.82
N ARG A 46 -9.86 8.09 -13.84
CA ARG A 46 -10.24 7.53 -12.53
C ARG A 46 -11.29 6.44 -12.64
N ALA A 47 -12.32 6.64 -13.49
CA ALA A 47 -13.36 5.65 -13.70
C ALA A 47 -12.82 4.38 -14.38
N GLU A 48 -11.93 4.52 -15.36
CA GLU A 48 -11.27 3.39 -16.03
C GLU A 48 -10.43 2.57 -15.05
N ILE A 49 -9.58 3.22 -14.24
CA ILE A 49 -8.76 2.55 -13.22
C ILE A 49 -9.65 1.89 -12.15
N SER A 50 -10.72 2.57 -11.70
CA SER A 50 -11.63 2.02 -10.70
C SER A 50 -12.39 0.78 -11.19
N ALA A 51 -12.62 0.68 -12.51
CA ALA A 51 -13.31 -0.43 -13.14
C ALA A 51 -12.38 -1.62 -13.49
N ALA A 52 -11.08 -1.51 -13.23
CA ALA A 52 -10.12 -2.60 -13.44
C ALA A 52 -10.52 -3.85 -12.64
N LYS A 53 -10.31 -5.02 -13.24
CA LYS A 53 -10.65 -6.33 -12.64
C LYS A 53 -9.58 -6.82 -11.68
N SER A 54 -8.40 -6.21 -11.70
CA SER A 54 -7.29 -6.60 -10.86
C SER A 54 -6.40 -5.40 -10.52
N PRO A 55 -5.64 -5.44 -9.39
CA PRO A 55 -4.68 -4.40 -9.07
C PRO A 55 -3.57 -4.26 -10.13
N VAL A 56 -3.23 -5.36 -10.82
CA VAL A 56 -2.27 -5.33 -11.94
C VAL A 56 -2.84 -4.52 -13.10
N GLU A 57 -4.08 -4.78 -13.50
CA GLU A 57 -4.75 -4.03 -14.56
C GLU A 57 -4.92 -2.54 -14.18
N ALA A 58 -5.24 -2.23 -12.92
CA ALA A 58 -5.29 -0.85 -12.42
C ALA A 58 -3.93 -0.13 -12.57
N TRP A 59 -2.83 -0.82 -12.26
CA TRP A 59 -1.47 -0.32 -12.46
C TRP A 59 -1.12 -0.17 -13.94
N GLU A 60 -1.51 -1.12 -14.80
CA GLU A 60 -1.29 -1.06 -16.25
C GLU A 60 -2.05 0.12 -16.89
N ILE A 61 -3.32 0.30 -16.55
CA ILE A 61 -4.13 1.44 -17.01
C ILE A 61 -3.46 2.75 -16.60
N SER A 62 -3.10 2.91 -15.32
CA SER A 62 -2.40 4.10 -14.87
C SER A 62 -1.05 4.30 -15.57
N THR A 63 -0.32 3.23 -15.87
CA THR A 63 0.96 3.34 -16.59
C THR A 63 0.77 3.86 -18.02
N ARG A 64 -0.33 3.49 -18.70
CA ARG A 64 -0.68 4.05 -20.02
C ARG A 64 -1.00 5.55 -19.95
N HIS A 65 -1.58 6.00 -18.85
CA HIS A 65 -1.95 7.40 -18.60
C HIS A 65 -0.87 8.22 -17.85
N LYS A 66 0.36 7.72 -17.72
CA LYS A 66 1.36 8.30 -16.80
C LYS A 66 1.64 9.80 -17.03
N ASP A 67 1.47 10.28 -18.26
CA ASP A 67 1.76 11.66 -18.68
C ASP A 67 0.61 12.63 -18.30
N GLU A 68 -0.58 12.11 -17.98
CA GLU A 68 -1.71 12.88 -17.44
C GLU A 68 -1.78 12.88 -15.90
N SER A 69 -0.78 12.27 -15.23
CA SER A 69 -0.74 12.22 -13.76
C SER A 69 -0.55 13.64 -13.20
N ASP A 70 -1.30 13.95 -12.14
CA ASP A 70 -1.20 15.23 -11.45
C ASP A 70 0.25 15.46 -10.95
N PRO A 71 0.93 16.53 -11.39
CA PRO A 71 2.30 16.82 -10.97
C PRO A 71 2.45 16.95 -9.44
N SER A 72 1.41 17.39 -8.74
CA SER A 72 1.39 17.52 -7.27
C SER A 72 1.32 16.17 -6.54
N PHE A 73 1.02 15.08 -7.25
CA PHE A 73 0.98 13.74 -6.67
C PHE A 73 2.37 13.24 -6.26
N ARG A 74 3.39 13.46 -7.10
CA ARG A 74 4.72 12.85 -6.92
C ARG A 74 5.39 13.19 -5.58
N PRO A 75 5.40 14.45 -5.11
CA PRO A 75 5.93 14.78 -3.78
C PRO A 75 5.19 14.09 -2.63
N ASN A 76 3.91 13.75 -2.83
CA ASN A 76 3.02 13.25 -1.78
C ASN A 76 2.75 11.74 -1.85
N LYS A 77 3.40 11.01 -2.77
CA LYS A 77 3.11 9.58 -3.02
C LYS A 77 3.22 8.70 -1.77
N ARG A 78 4.21 8.98 -0.91
CA ARG A 78 4.46 8.25 0.33
C ARG A 78 3.34 8.46 1.35
N GLU A 79 2.97 9.71 1.57
CA GLU A 79 1.90 10.07 2.51
C GLU A 79 0.54 9.58 2.04
N MET A 80 0.29 9.62 0.73
CA MET A 80 -0.91 9.02 0.14
C MET A 80 -0.97 7.51 0.41
N MET A 81 0.13 6.79 0.13
CA MET A 81 0.19 5.35 0.40
C MET A 81 0.00 5.06 1.90
N LYS A 82 0.64 5.83 2.79
CA LYS A 82 0.45 5.72 4.24
C LYS A 82 -1.01 5.94 4.66
N LYS A 83 -1.70 6.93 4.09
CA LYS A 83 -3.14 7.15 4.32
C LYS A 83 -3.95 5.91 3.93
N LEU A 84 -3.73 5.37 2.72
CA LEU A 84 -4.49 4.21 2.24
C LEU A 84 -4.21 2.93 3.04
N MET A 85 -2.96 2.70 3.43
CA MET A 85 -2.57 1.58 4.28
C MET A 85 -3.16 1.69 5.69
N ARG A 86 -3.21 2.91 6.26
CA ARG A 86 -3.92 3.16 7.52
C ARG A 86 -5.39 2.80 7.39
N MET A 87 -6.07 3.26 6.33
CA MET A 87 -7.49 2.93 6.11
C MET A 87 -7.70 1.43 5.98
N LYS A 88 -6.84 0.73 5.23
CA LYS A 88 -6.87 -0.73 5.15
C LYS A 88 -6.73 -1.39 6.52
N MET A 89 -5.80 -0.93 7.36
CA MET A 89 -5.62 -1.43 8.71
C MET A 89 -6.83 -1.14 9.61
N GLU A 90 -7.44 0.04 9.50
CA GLU A 90 -8.61 0.45 10.31
C GLU A 90 -9.89 -0.27 9.90
N GLN A 91 -10.06 -0.56 8.61
CA GLN A 91 -11.27 -1.19 8.06
C GLN A 91 -11.21 -2.73 8.09
N HIS A 92 -10.04 -3.33 8.30
CA HIS A 92 -9.83 -4.79 8.29
C HIS A 92 -9.11 -5.26 9.55
N ALA A 93 -9.86 -5.87 10.48
CA ALA A 93 -9.36 -6.27 11.80
C ALA A 93 -8.23 -7.30 11.73
N GLU A 94 -8.24 -8.19 10.74
CA GLU A 94 -7.21 -9.18 10.48
C GLU A 94 -5.88 -8.54 10.04
N VAL A 95 -5.93 -7.44 9.28
CA VAL A 95 -4.72 -6.68 8.89
C VAL A 95 -4.13 -6.00 10.13
N ARG A 96 -4.98 -5.36 10.95
CA ARG A 96 -4.57 -4.77 12.23
C ARG A 96 -3.95 -5.82 13.16
N LYS A 97 -4.58 -6.99 13.26
CA LYS A 97 -4.07 -8.10 14.08
C LYS A 97 -2.72 -8.60 13.57
N ALA A 98 -2.59 -8.86 12.27
CA ALA A 98 -1.34 -9.29 11.66
C ALA A 98 -0.22 -8.26 11.89
N LEU A 99 -0.55 -6.97 11.88
CA LEU A 99 0.41 -5.89 12.13
C LEU A 99 0.92 -5.90 13.58
N LEU A 100 0.04 -6.11 14.56
CA LEU A 100 0.42 -6.25 15.97
C LEU A 100 1.20 -7.55 16.22
N ASP A 101 0.72 -8.67 15.67
CA ASP A 101 1.36 -9.99 15.79
C ASP A 101 2.76 -10.04 15.15
N SER A 102 3.06 -9.12 14.22
CA SER A 102 4.41 -8.98 13.67
C SER A 102 5.45 -8.65 14.74
N GLY A 103 5.03 -8.10 15.89
CA GLY A 103 5.90 -7.76 17.02
C GLY A 103 6.96 -6.75 16.63
N ASP A 104 8.23 -7.14 16.76
CA ASP A 104 9.39 -6.32 16.37
C ASP A 104 10.08 -6.86 15.10
N LYS A 105 9.42 -7.78 14.38
CA LYS A 105 9.95 -8.28 13.11
C LYS A 105 9.98 -7.15 12.08
N GLU A 106 11.03 -7.14 11.28
CA GLU A 106 11.16 -6.21 10.15
C GLU A 106 10.16 -6.57 9.06
N ILE A 107 9.35 -5.61 8.62
CA ILE A 107 8.40 -5.80 7.52
C ILE A 107 9.10 -5.33 6.24
N VAL A 108 9.23 -6.23 5.27
CA VAL A 108 9.92 -5.97 4.01
C VAL A 108 9.03 -6.37 2.85
N LYS A 109 8.81 -5.43 1.91
CA LYS A 109 8.26 -5.74 0.60
C LYS A 109 9.43 -6.23 -0.26
N HIS A 110 9.61 -7.56 -0.33
CA HIS A 110 10.61 -8.16 -1.19
C HIS A 110 10.01 -8.55 -2.53
N ILE A 111 10.53 -7.98 -3.63
CA ILE A 111 10.10 -8.32 -4.99
C ILE A 111 11.27 -8.87 -5.78
N ASP A 112 11.10 -10.12 -6.21
CA ASP A 112 11.92 -10.83 -7.19
C ASP A 112 11.10 -11.28 -8.43
N THR A 113 9.81 -10.91 -8.48
CA THR A 113 8.83 -11.31 -9.50
C THR A 113 8.18 -10.10 -10.20
N TYR A 114 7.20 -10.34 -11.09
CA TYR A 114 6.51 -9.30 -11.86
C TYR A 114 5.29 -8.73 -11.13
N PRO A 115 4.98 -7.42 -11.25
CA PRO A 115 5.79 -6.37 -11.89
C PRO A 115 7.09 -6.12 -11.11
N PRO A 116 8.19 -5.76 -11.80
CA PRO A 116 9.48 -5.57 -11.16
C PRO A 116 9.38 -4.47 -10.09
N GLY A 117 10.12 -4.67 -9.00
CA GLY A 117 10.26 -3.66 -7.96
C GLY A 117 10.92 -2.40 -8.49
N ASP A 118 10.52 -1.24 -7.95
CA ASP A 118 11.10 0.05 -8.30
C ASP A 118 12.24 0.47 -7.36
N GLY A 119 12.55 -0.37 -6.36
CA GLY A 119 13.55 -0.09 -5.33
C GLY A 119 13.16 1.05 -4.39
N PHE A 120 12.04 1.74 -4.59
CA PHE A 120 11.53 2.75 -3.67
C PHE A 120 10.54 2.11 -2.70
N TRP A 121 9.53 1.40 -3.21
CA TRP A 121 8.52 0.76 -2.35
C TRP A 121 9.00 -0.56 -1.75
N ASP A 122 9.87 -1.26 -2.46
CA ASP A 122 10.46 -2.56 -2.10
C ASP A 122 11.96 -2.46 -1.81
N ASP A 123 12.54 -3.57 -1.32
CA ASP A 123 13.98 -3.72 -1.17
C ASP A 123 14.66 -4.23 -2.46
N GLY A 124 13.91 -4.41 -3.54
CA GLY A 124 14.40 -4.96 -4.81
C GLY A 124 14.98 -6.37 -4.69
N LYS A 125 15.54 -6.87 -5.81
CA LYS A 125 16.07 -8.25 -5.88
C LYS A 125 17.25 -8.49 -4.92
N ASN A 126 18.08 -7.47 -4.69
CA ASN A 126 19.30 -7.59 -3.89
C ASN A 126 19.14 -7.12 -2.44
N GLY A 127 17.96 -6.64 -2.05
CA GLY A 127 17.73 -6.07 -0.71
C GLY A 127 18.29 -4.65 -0.51
N GLU A 128 18.64 -3.97 -1.59
CA GLU A 128 19.26 -2.63 -1.59
C GLU A 128 18.26 -1.48 -1.76
N GLY A 129 16.99 -1.80 -2.05
CA GLY A 129 15.92 -0.82 -2.17
C GLY A 129 15.52 -0.20 -0.84
N GLU A 130 14.79 0.91 -0.90
CA GLU A 130 14.42 1.71 0.24
C GLU A 130 13.36 1.06 1.13
N ASN A 131 12.59 0.08 0.64
CA ASN A 131 11.52 -0.59 1.38
C ASN A 131 10.54 0.39 2.07
N GLN A 132 10.13 1.45 1.37
CA GLN A 132 9.24 2.47 1.93
C GLN A 132 7.90 1.87 2.39
N MET A 133 7.40 0.85 1.70
CA MET A 133 6.16 0.16 2.09
C MET A 133 6.31 -0.53 3.45
N GLY A 134 7.41 -1.26 3.66
CA GLY A 134 7.72 -1.90 4.93
C GLY A 134 7.88 -0.89 6.06
N LYS A 135 8.58 0.22 5.79
CA LYS A 135 8.75 1.34 6.73
C LYS A 135 7.42 1.95 7.16
N ILE A 136 6.51 2.19 6.21
CA ILE A 136 5.17 2.71 6.53
C ILE A 136 4.39 1.75 7.42
N TRP A 137 4.40 0.44 7.13
CA TRP A 137 3.73 -0.53 8.00
C TRP A 137 4.31 -0.53 9.42
N MET A 138 5.64 -0.45 9.55
CA MET A 138 6.29 -0.36 10.86
C MET A 138 5.95 0.95 11.59
N GLU A 139 5.83 2.08 10.90
CA GLU A 139 5.33 3.33 11.50
C GLU A 139 3.90 3.18 12.03
N LEU A 140 2.99 2.64 11.21
CA LEU A 140 1.59 2.41 11.61
C LEU A 140 1.50 1.45 12.81
N ARG A 141 2.38 0.43 12.88
CA ARG A 141 2.48 -0.48 14.02
C ARG A 141 2.84 0.26 15.30
N GLU A 142 3.82 1.16 15.25
CA GLU A 142 4.26 1.93 16.42
C GLU A 142 3.20 2.94 16.87
N GLU A 143 2.44 3.52 15.94
CA GLU A 143 1.28 4.35 16.26
C GLU A 143 0.19 3.55 16.98
N LEU A 144 -0.18 2.36 16.47
CA LEU A 144 -1.14 1.46 17.14
C LEU A 144 -0.71 1.07 18.57
N LYS A 145 0.60 0.80 18.77
CA LYS A 145 1.15 0.48 20.09
C LYS A 145 1.10 1.66 21.06
N LYS A 146 1.01 2.90 20.58
CA LYS A 146 0.87 4.10 21.43
C LYS A 146 -0.60 4.32 21.79
N ASP A 147 -1.51 4.22 20.84
CA ASP A 147 -2.95 4.39 21.08
C ASP A 147 -3.52 3.32 22.02
N SER A 148 -2.90 2.14 22.04
CA SER A 148 -3.32 1.03 22.92
C SER A 148 -2.77 1.14 24.35
N ARG A 149 -1.87 2.08 24.65
CA ARG A 149 -1.43 2.36 26.02
C ARG A 149 -2.44 3.33 26.64
N PRO A 150 -3.11 2.99 27.76
CA PRO A 150 -3.86 3.99 28.49
C PRO A 150 -2.87 5.10 28.90
N ASN A 151 -3.24 6.37 28.67
CA ASN A 151 -2.50 7.51 29.22
C ASN A 151 -2.26 7.24 30.72
N MET A 152 -0.99 7.14 31.11
CA MET A 152 -0.60 7.07 32.53
C MET A 152 -0.98 8.35 33.25
#